data_AF-D7DTP5-F1
#
_entry.id   AF-D7DTP5-F1
#
_cell.length_a   1.000
_cell.length_b   1.000
_cell.length_c   1.000
_cell.angle_alpha   90.00
_cell.angle_beta   90.00
_cell.angle_gamma   90.00
#
_symmetry.space_group_name_H-M   'P 1'
#
loop_
_entity.id
_entity.type
_entity.pdbx_description
1 polymer ?
#
loop_
_entity_poly.entity_id
_entity_poly.type
_entity_poly.pdbx_seq_one_letter_code
_entity_poly.pdbx_strand_id
1 'polypeptide(L)'
;MNTFEIVAGLSAVFIVALLLIGMVLQIFLTYLGVKIAKMDSDMTLITKVSIIKFFVGIVFAYVPLGVILSYVMNFYINKEFFKTTYKNGFIIEIPSLILGIILIAIVIGLSIADGQNIYSATYELLY
;
A
#
# COMPACT_ATOMS: atom_id res chain seq x y z
N MET A 1 15.57 -30.31 9.46
CA MET A 1 14.75 -29.08 9.58
C MET A 1 13.79 -29.27 10.73
N ASN A 2 13.97 -28.49 11.79
CA ASN A 2 13.03 -28.40 12.91
C ASN A 2 11.88 -27.44 12.53
N THR A 3 10.71 -27.58 13.18
CA THR A 3 9.48 -26.86 12.83
C THR A 3 9.66 -25.35 12.73
N PHE A 4 10.57 -24.78 13.53
CA PHE A 4 10.93 -23.36 13.51
C PHE A 4 11.55 -22.90 12.17
N GLU A 5 12.47 -23.68 11.60
CA GLU A 5 13.10 -23.37 10.29
C GLU A 5 12.08 -23.45 9.15
N ILE A 6 11.13 -24.39 9.21
CA ILE A 6 10.04 -24.52 8.23
C ILE A 6 9.12 -23.30 8.28
N VAL A 7 8.73 -22.87 9.48
CA VAL A 7 7.85 -21.71 9.68
C VAL A 7 8.53 -20.41 9.28
N ALA A 8 9.81 -20.23 9.61
CA ALA A 8 10.60 -19.07 9.19
C ALA A 8 10.82 -19.02 7.67
N GLY A 9 11.06 -20.18 7.04
CA GLY A 9 11.17 -20.28 5.59
C GLY A 9 9.86 -19.94 4.87
N LEU A 10 8.74 -20.48 5.35
CA LEU A 10 7.41 -20.20 4.78
C LEU A 10 7.00 -18.73 4.93
N SER A 11 7.28 -18.11 6.09
CA SER A 11 6.96 -16.70 6.31
C SER A 11 7.80 -15.78 5.43
N ALA A 12 9.08 -16.09 5.20
CA ALA A 12 9.94 -15.33 4.28
C ALA A 12 9.41 -15.37 2.84
N VAL A 13 9.01 -16.55 2.34
CA VAL A 13 8.42 -16.69 1.00
C VAL A 13 7.12 -15.89 0.88
N PHE A 14 6.28 -15.92 1.91
CA PHE A 14 5.02 -15.17 1.93
C PHE A 14 5.27 -13.65 1.91
N ILE A 15 6.24 -13.16 2.69
CA ILE A 15 6.63 -11.74 2.69
C ILE A 15 7.13 -11.31 1.30
N VAL A 16 7.98 -12.11 0.66
CA VAL A 16 8.49 -11.81 -0.69
C VAL A 16 7.35 -11.77 -1.71
N ALA A 17 6.40 -12.71 -1.64
CA ALA A 17 5.23 -12.71 -2.51
C ALA A 17 4.38 -11.45 -2.32
N LEU A 18 4.13 -11.04 -1.08
CA LEU A 18 3.40 -9.80 -0.76
C LEU A 18 4.13 -8.56 -1.28
N LEU A 19 5.46 -8.50 -1.18
CA LEU A 19 6.25 -7.39 -1.72
C LEU A 19 6.14 -7.32 -3.25
N LEU A 20 6.19 -8.45 -3.95
CA LEU A 20 6.03 -8.49 -5.40
C LEU A 20 4.63 -8.04 -5.83
N ILE A 21 3.59 -8.51 -5.14
CA ILE A 21 2.21 -8.06 -5.39
C ILE A 21 2.08 -6.56 -5.14
N GLY A 22 2.65 -6.05 -4.04
CA GLY A 22 2.65 -4.63 -3.71
C GLY A 22 3.33 -3.78 -4.79
N MET A 23 4.43 -4.25 -5.35
CA MET A 23 5.13 -3.56 -6.45
C MET A 23 4.30 -3.52 -7.73
N VAL A 24 3.67 -4.64 -8.13
CA VAL A 24 2.78 -4.69 -9.30
C VAL A 24 1.59 -3.75 -9.11
N LEU A 25 1.00 -3.75 -7.91
CA LEU A 25 -0.10 -2.88 -7.56
C LEU A 25 0.31 -1.40 -7.63
N GLN A 26 1.49 -1.06 -7.15
CA GLN A 26 2.03 0.30 -7.22
C GLN A 26 2.19 0.78 -8.67
N ILE A 27 2.63 -0.10 -9.58
CA ILE A 27 2.71 0.20 -11.02
C ILE A 27 1.32 0.47 -11.58
N PHE A 28 0.36 -0.42 -11.30
CA PHE A 28 -1.01 -0.27 -11.79
C PHE A 28 -1.69 1.02 -11.28
N LEU A 29 -1.55 1.33 -9.99
CA LEU A 29 -2.12 2.53 -9.38
C LEU A 29 -1.50 3.81 -9.95
N THR A 30 -0.19 3.83 -10.14
CA THR A 30 0.49 4.98 -10.76
C THR A 30 0.06 5.16 -12.21
N TYR A 31 -0.08 4.07 -12.97
CA TYR A 31 -0.60 4.09 -14.33
C TYR A 31 -2.01 4.70 -14.40
N LEU A 32 -2.93 4.23 -13.55
CA LEU A 32 -4.27 4.79 -13.44
C LEU A 32 -4.22 6.29 -13.10
N GLY A 33 -3.38 6.67 -12.15
CA GLY A 33 -3.19 8.06 -11.75
C GLY A 33 -2.73 8.95 -12.90
N VAL A 34 -1.76 8.50 -13.69
CA VAL A 34 -1.28 9.19 -14.90
C VAL A 34 -2.38 9.36 -15.93
N LYS A 35 -3.21 8.33 -16.15
CA LYS A 35 -4.36 8.40 -17.06
C LYS A 35 -5.45 9.36 -16.57
N ILE A 36 -5.76 9.37 -15.27
CA ILE A 36 -6.71 10.33 -14.68
C ILE A 36 -6.19 11.76 -14.81
N ALA A 37 -4.89 11.97 -14.63
CA ALA A 37 -4.23 13.26 -14.84
C ALA A 37 -4.16 13.68 -16.32
N LYS A 38 -4.67 12.86 -17.26
CA LYS A 38 -4.62 13.06 -18.72
C LYS A 38 -3.21 13.33 -19.23
N MET A 39 -2.24 12.64 -18.65
CA MET A 39 -0.83 12.76 -19.02
C MET A 39 -0.42 11.66 -19.99
N ASP A 40 0.39 12.04 -20.97
CA ASP A 40 1.03 11.08 -21.85
C ASP A 40 2.43 10.77 -21.29
N SER A 41 2.58 9.58 -20.74
CA SER A 41 3.83 9.09 -20.16
C SER A 41 4.09 7.67 -20.65
N ASP A 42 5.33 7.40 -21.04
CA ASP A 42 5.79 6.07 -21.39
C ASP A 42 5.66 5.12 -20.18
N MET A 43 5.23 3.89 -20.44
CA MET A 43 5.17 2.82 -19.45
C MET A 43 6.51 2.59 -18.76
N THR A 44 7.63 2.76 -19.46
CA THR A 44 8.98 2.67 -18.89
C THR A 44 9.19 3.69 -17.77
N LEU A 45 8.73 4.92 -17.96
CA LEU A 45 8.82 5.98 -16.95
C LEU A 45 7.87 5.70 -15.78
N ILE A 46 6.64 5.27 -16.08
CA ILE A 46 5.65 4.88 -15.05
C ILE A 46 6.24 3.79 -14.15
N THR A 47 6.75 2.70 -14.72
CA THR A 47 7.34 1.59 -13.98
C THR A 47 8.51 2.06 -13.10
N LYS A 48 9.43 2.87 -13.63
CA LYS A 48 10.55 3.41 -12.84
C LYS A 48 10.07 4.22 -11.64
N VAL A 49 9.14 5.14 -11.86
CA VAL A 49 8.57 5.98 -10.80
C VAL A 49 7.86 5.13 -9.75
N SER A 50 7.06 4.15 -10.17
CA SER A 50 6.35 3.24 -9.26
C SER A 50 7.29 2.41 -8.40
N ILE A 51 8.42 1.93 -8.93
CA ILE A 51 9.43 1.20 -8.16
C ILE A 51 10.04 2.10 -7.10
N ILE A 52 10.40 3.35 -7.44
CA ILE A 52 10.93 4.31 -6.47
C ILE A 52 9.91 4.55 -5.34
N LYS A 53 8.65 4.80 -5.70
CA LYS A 53 7.57 5.00 -4.73
C LYS A 53 7.33 3.77 -3.85
N PHE A 54 7.47 2.57 -4.40
CA PHE A 54 7.36 1.33 -3.64
C PHE A 54 8.45 1.23 -2.57
N PHE A 55 9.71 1.54 -2.92
CA PHE A 55 10.80 1.57 -1.93
C PHE A 55 10.65 2.68 -0.90
N VAL A 56 10.17 3.86 -1.30
CA VAL A 56 9.80 4.92 -0.36
C VAL A 56 8.76 4.41 0.63
N GLY A 57 7.73 3.71 0.16
CA GLY A 57 6.75 3.05 1.02
C GLY A 57 7.38 2.09 2.03
N ILE A 58 8.31 1.24 1.60
CA ILE A 58 9.03 0.31 2.49
C ILE A 58 9.87 1.05 3.53
N VAL A 59 10.62 2.08 3.13
CA VAL A 59 11.50 2.84 4.03
C VAL A 59 10.68 3.54 5.10
N PHE A 60 9.57 4.17 4.72
CA PHE A 60 8.72 4.89 5.67
C PHE A 60 7.80 3.97 6.47
N ALA A 61 7.64 2.69 6.12
CA ALA A 61 6.77 1.76 6.85
C ALA A 61 7.13 1.63 8.35
N TYR A 62 8.39 1.89 8.71
CA TYR A 62 8.90 1.77 10.08
C TYR A 62 8.87 3.08 10.88
N VAL A 63 8.39 4.17 10.29
CA VAL A 63 8.39 5.50 10.91
C VAL A 63 6.98 5.83 11.42
N PRO A 64 6.83 6.41 12.63
CA PRO A 64 5.56 6.99 13.06
C PRO A 64 5.06 8.01 12.03
N LEU A 65 3.78 7.93 11.63
CA LEU A 65 3.21 8.72 10.52
C LEU A 65 3.84 8.45 9.15
N GLY A 66 4.62 7.37 9.02
CA GLY A 66 5.35 7.03 7.81
C GLY A 66 4.47 6.84 6.57
N VAL A 67 3.23 6.38 6.75
CA VAL A 67 2.25 6.31 5.65
C VAL A 67 1.99 7.69 5.05
N ILE A 68 1.80 8.71 5.90
CA ILE A 68 1.55 10.09 5.46
C ILE A 68 2.81 10.65 4.79
N LEU A 69 3.98 10.45 5.38
CA LEU A 69 5.26 10.89 4.82
C LEU A 69 5.55 10.24 3.45
N SER A 70 5.23 8.94 3.31
CA SER A 70 5.32 8.22 2.04
C SER A 70 4.42 8.83 0.98
N TYR A 71 3.16 9.16 1.30
CA TYR A 71 2.26 9.83 0.36
C TYR A 71 2.75 11.20 -0.07
N VAL A 72 3.24 12.01 0.87
CA VAL A 72 3.81 13.32 0.56
C VAL A 72 5.02 13.16 -0.35
N MET A 73 5.92 12.24 -0.04
CA MET A 73 7.10 11.98 -0.88
C MET A 73 6.72 11.46 -2.27
N ASN A 74 5.75 10.56 -2.36
CA ASN A 74 5.26 10.01 -3.63
C ASN A 74 4.63 11.08 -4.51
N PHE A 75 3.91 12.02 -3.93
CA PHE A 75 3.41 13.22 -4.60
C PHE A 75 4.56 14.07 -5.20
N TYR A 76 5.61 14.33 -4.42
CA TYR A 76 6.79 15.06 -4.90
C TYR A 76 7.50 14.30 -6.02
N ILE A 77 7.67 12.98 -5.86
CA ILE A 77 8.26 12.11 -6.90
C ILE A 77 7.46 12.21 -8.20
N ASN A 78 6.13 12.12 -8.16
CA ASN A 78 5.34 12.25 -9.38
C ASN A 78 5.55 13.60 -10.06
N LYS A 79 5.55 14.68 -9.28
CA LYS A 79 5.74 16.05 -9.79
C LYS A 79 7.11 16.21 -10.46
N GLU A 80 8.18 15.74 -9.83
CA GLU A 80 9.54 15.85 -10.35
C GLU A 80 9.79 14.93 -11.56
N PHE A 81 9.41 13.65 -11.48
CA PHE A 81 9.73 12.68 -12.53
C PHE A 81 8.83 12.78 -13.75
N PHE A 82 7.54 13.07 -13.58
CA PHE A 82 6.63 13.32 -14.70
C PHE A 82 6.60 14.78 -15.16
N LYS A 83 7.45 15.65 -14.58
CA LYS A 83 7.58 17.08 -14.91
C LYS A 83 6.23 17.79 -14.99
N THR A 84 5.41 17.59 -13.96
CA THR A 84 4.02 18.03 -13.95
C THR A 84 3.74 19.05 -12.86
N THR A 85 2.52 19.59 -12.85
CA THR A 85 2.11 20.52 -11.78
C THR A 85 1.90 19.76 -10.47
N TYR A 86 1.98 20.46 -9.34
CA TYR A 86 1.61 19.88 -8.04
C TYR A 86 0.21 19.27 -8.08
N LYS A 87 -0.77 19.96 -8.67
CA LYS A 87 -2.13 19.43 -8.83
C LYS A 87 -2.15 18.05 -9.49
N ASN A 88 -1.42 17.88 -10.59
CA ASN A 88 -1.38 16.61 -11.32
C ASN A 88 -0.55 15.55 -10.58
N GLY A 89 0.53 15.95 -9.91
CA GLY A 89 1.31 15.06 -9.03
C GLY A 89 0.45 14.45 -7.93
N PHE A 90 -0.50 15.23 -7.38
CA PHE A 90 -1.49 14.75 -6.40
C PHE A 90 -2.54 13.85 -7.04
N ILE A 91 -3.07 14.22 -8.21
CA ILE A 91 -4.06 13.40 -8.93
C ILE A 91 -3.50 12.00 -9.21
N ILE A 92 -2.21 11.89 -9.51
CA ILE A 92 -1.55 10.59 -9.75
C ILE A 92 -1.57 9.69 -8.49
N GLU A 93 -1.56 10.26 -7.29
CA GLU A 93 -1.62 9.49 -6.02
C GLU A 93 -3.05 9.12 -5.59
N ILE A 94 -4.08 9.75 -6.15
CA ILE A 94 -5.48 9.52 -5.73
C ILE A 94 -5.86 8.03 -5.73
N PRO A 95 -5.54 7.22 -6.76
CA PRO A 95 -5.86 5.79 -6.74
C PRO A 95 -5.25 5.05 -5.54
N SER A 96 -3.98 5.34 -5.23
CA SER A 96 -3.28 4.75 -4.08
C SER A 96 -3.93 5.18 -2.77
N LEU A 97 -4.29 6.46 -2.64
CA LEU A 97 -4.94 7.00 -1.45
C LEU A 97 -6.31 6.34 -1.22
N ILE A 98 -7.12 6.20 -2.26
CA ILE A 98 -8.43 5.53 -2.19
C ILE A 98 -8.26 4.07 -1.74
N LEU A 99 -7.32 3.34 -2.33
CA LEU A 99 -7.04 1.97 -1.93
C LEU A 99 -6.61 1.90 -0.45
N GLY A 100 -5.75 2.81 -0.01
CA GLY A 100 -5.31 2.89 1.38
C GLY A 100 -6.49 3.10 2.35
N ILE A 101 -7.42 3.99 2.02
CA ILE A 101 -8.63 4.24 2.83
C ILE A 101 -9.52 2.99 2.88
N ILE A 102 -9.72 2.32 1.73
CA ILE A 102 -10.51 1.09 1.66
C ILE A 102 -9.88 -0.02 2.53
N LEU A 103 -8.57 -0.22 2.45
CA LEU A 103 -7.86 -1.21 3.25
C LEU A 103 -7.96 -0.90 4.75
N ILE A 104 -7.82 0.36 5.15
CA ILE A 104 -8.01 0.78 6.54
C ILE A 104 -9.44 0.48 7.00
N ALA A 105 -10.45 0.80 6.20
CA ALA A 105 -11.85 0.54 6.52
C ALA A 105 -12.14 -0.96 6.67
N ILE A 106 -11.57 -1.81 5.81
CA ILE A 106 -11.68 -3.26 5.89
C ILE A 106 -11.06 -3.77 7.20
N VAL A 107 -9.84 -3.33 7.54
CA VAL A 107 -9.15 -3.75 8.77
C VAL A 107 -9.96 -3.35 10.01
N ILE A 108 -10.49 -2.13 10.05
CA ILE A 108 -11.34 -1.66 11.16
C ILE A 108 -12.63 -2.51 11.24
N GLY A 109 -13.29 -2.75 10.11
CA GLY A 109 -14.51 -3.55 10.06
C GLY A 109 -14.31 -4.99 10.55
N LEU A 110 -13.22 -5.64 10.12
CA LEU A 110 -12.85 -6.97 10.60
C LEU A 110 -12.53 -6.98 12.10
N SER A 111 -11.80 -5.97 12.58
CA SER A 111 -11.44 -5.86 14.01
C SER A 111 -12.68 -5.71 14.91
N ILE A 112 -13.70 -4.97 14.44
CA ILE A 112 -14.97 -4.81 15.16
C ILE A 112 -15.77 -6.12 15.13
N ALA A 113 -15.83 -6.80 13.98
CA ALA A 113 -16.55 -8.07 13.84
C ALA A 113 -15.96 -9.18 14.73
N ASP A 114 -14.63 -9.30 14.76
CA ASP A 114 -13.94 -10.24 15.65
C ASP A 114 -14.17 -9.90 17.12
N GLY A 115 -14.14 -8.61 17.47
CA GLY A 115 -14.49 -8.16 18.82
C GLY A 115 -15.90 -8.61 19.23
N GLN A 116 -16.89 -8.47 18.36
CA GLN A 116 -18.26 -8.91 18.64
C GLN A 116 -18.39 -10.43 18.79
N ASN A 117 -17.68 -11.20 17.95
CA ASN A 117 -17.66 -12.66 18.04
C ASN A 117 -17.02 -13.16 19.36
N ILE A 118 -15.99 -12.46 19.85
CA ILE A 118 -15.37 -12.77 21.15
C ILE A 118 -16.35 -12.44 22.29
N TYR A 119 -17.05 -11.31 22.21
CA TYR A 119 -18.04 -10.90 23.21
C TYR A 119 -19.24 -11.86 23.28
N SER A 120 -19.77 -12.32 22.14
CA SER A 120 -20.88 -13.29 22.15
C SER A 120 -20.45 -14.65 22.71
N ALA A 121 -19.29 -15.15 22.29
CA ALA A 121 -18.76 -16.42 22.79
C ALA A 121 -18.46 -16.38 24.30
N THR A 122 -18.00 -15.25 24.85
CA THR A 122 -17.81 -15.11 26.31
C THR A 122 -19.12 -14.97 27.07
N TYR A 123 -20.16 -14.35 26.49
CA TYR A 123 -21.46 -14.26 27.12
C TYR A 123 -22.13 -15.64 27.24
N GLU A 124 -22.11 -16.46 26.18
CA GLU A 124 -22.63 -17.85 26.20
C GLU A 124 -21.86 -18.79 27.14
N LEU A 125 -20.61 -18.48 27.46
CA LEU A 125 -19.81 -19.25 28.42
C LEU A 125 -20.06 -18.86 29.88
N LEU A 126 -20.59 -17.65 30.12
CA LEU A 126 -20.76 -17.08 31.47
C LEU A 126 -22.21 -17.08 31.94
N TYR A 127 -23.19 -17.26 31.04
CA TYR A 127 -24.63 -17.23 31.30
C TYR A 127 -25.36 -18.33 30.54
#